data_AF-A0A7C8MX85-F1
#
_entry.id   AF-A0A7C8MX85-F1
#
_cell.length_a   1.000
_cell.length_b   1.000
_cell.length_c   1.000
_cell.angle_alpha   90.00
_cell.angle_beta   90.00
_cell.angle_gamma   90.00
#
_symmetry.space_group_name_H-M   'P 1'
#
loop_
_entity.id
_entity.type
_entity.pdbx_description
1 polymer ?
#
loop_
_entity_poly.entity_id
_entity_poly.type
_entity_poly.pdbx_seq_one_letter_code
_entity_poly.pdbx_strand_id
1 'polypeptide(L)'
;MLYTPPSPIPMALKTSRSTVSLSRQAFRHYRAQNACSVTRLTSTSSRTFATSASQSSEATAEAPRWSHTPERMKAPFSPHITKDPSRSLWHTNEDPDKLDDTLNTFLGRDGAKLLPDELKWLAVTHKSFDQGRRGFNDRLAFLGRQICVREAMESIINSPPQYDNIVSDPYAKKRQPFEDPALRSVDNLSGNQPNDIFTPEKLAKLATSSGLSDVVRWKPRMPENQLGSGLNIVLSGVVYALVGAIALQHGGKVASKICHARSRLPEISRIPVLGAPACFLVSSLMYAAASTRGIAQLGVLLAFLGALLTTCRVEAARVCNQRSWTIPFPTPSWLAFNLVGGTFVWDLWIVPAFLKQAKSVRLQRIKQDAEAFGQANRDLFDDEQRIILERSLTAKAEVYAIPIAVVIGFMVPSVLMLTIKDVVSVIVWLLFPLWVDTVHSVVKFVAVKLLRNNGPHYLESHPLSIALVYALQFVASLLAHAFLIWNLFYKDDSREMTNTALRFIKIDYIYIATTVLYWVFVESGIAPAIVLMVFPVFLGPGAALCLTWLVREKAIYTFAIWGEEHESDDDTDGDDSTVHEDTPLLN
;
A
#
# COMPACT_ATOMS: atom_id res chain seq x y z
N MET A 1 -56.44 -61.70 10.89
CA MET A 1 -55.58 -62.56 11.73
C MET A 1 -54.21 -62.58 11.06
N LEU A 2 -53.33 -61.63 11.41
CA LEU A 2 -52.30 -61.75 12.45
C LEU A 2 -51.20 -62.77 12.07
N TYR A 3 -50.13 -62.25 11.46
CA TYR A 3 -48.81 -62.86 11.56
C TYR A 3 -47.78 -61.72 11.71
N THR A 4 -47.39 -61.47 12.95
CA THR A 4 -46.29 -60.59 13.34
C THR A 4 -44.98 -61.39 13.35
N PRO A 5 -43.93 -60.94 12.65
CA PRO A 5 -42.55 -61.34 12.91
C PRO A 5 -41.80 -60.31 13.78
N PRO A 6 -40.65 -60.70 14.37
CA PRO A 6 -40.23 -60.25 15.70
C PRO A 6 -39.33 -59.00 15.69
N SER A 7 -39.29 -58.37 16.86
CA SER A 7 -38.48 -57.21 17.23
C SER A 7 -36.96 -57.47 17.14
N PRO A 8 -36.17 -56.52 16.61
CA PRO A 8 -34.72 -56.56 16.72
C PRO A 8 -34.22 -55.89 18.00
N ILE A 9 -33.23 -56.57 18.58
CA ILE A 9 -32.43 -56.25 19.78
C ILE A 9 -31.71 -54.89 19.63
N PRO A 10 -31.68 -54.03 20.67
CA PRO A 10 -30.93 -52.78 20.62
C PRO A 10 -29.42 -53.04 20.78
N MET A 11 -28.67 -52.88 19.69
CA MET A 11 -27.21 -52.87 19.73
C MET A 11 -26.72 -51.48 20.15
N ALA A 12 -26.13 -51.41 21.34
CA ALA A 12 -25.54 -50.23 21.92
C ALA A 12 -24.28 -49.79 21.15
N LEU A 13 -24.39 -48.69 20.39
CA LEU A 13 -23.24 -47.98 19.84
C LEU A 13 -22.70 -47.00 20.89
N LYS A 14 -21.56 -47.36 21.51
CA LYS A 14 -20.76 -46.50 22.38
C LYS A 14 -20.22 -45.32 21.57
N THR A 15 -20.85 -44.15 21.69
CA THR A 15 -20.27 -42.88 21.24
C THR A 15 -19.27 -42.37 22.28
N SER A 16 -17.99 -42.34 21.91
CA SER A 16 -16.92 -41.69 22.67
C SER A 16 -17.15 -40.19 22.75
N ARG A 17 -17.77 -39.74 23.86
CA ARG A 17 -17.81 -38.33 24.28
C ARG A 17 -16.55 -38.03 25.08
N SER A 18 -15.55 -37.44 24.43
CA SER A 18 -14.35 -36.92 25.12
C SER A 18 -13.72 -35.82 24.26
N THR A 19 -14.28 -34.62 24.30
CA THR A 19 -13.61 -33.34 23.93
C THR A 19 -14.39 -32.09 24.34
N VAL A 20 -15.64 -32.20 24.82
CA VAL A 20 -16.51 -31.04 25.13
C VAL A 20 -16.53 -30.64 26.62
N SER A 21 -15.86 -31.38 27.52
CA SER A 21 -15.87 -31.08 28.96
C SER A 21 -14.76 -30.14 29.46
N LEU A 22 -13.76 -29.80 28.65
CA LEU A 22 -12.62 -28.96 29.08
C LEU A 22 -12.82 -27.44 28.87
N SER A 23 -13.78 -27.01 28.05
CA SER A 23 -14.01 -25.58 27.77
C SER A 23 -15.01 -24.89 28.71
N ARG A 24 -15.73 -25.63 29.56
CA ARG A 24 -16.71 -25.06 30.52
C ARG A 24 -16.16 -24.76 31.92
N GLN A 25 -14.97 -25.25 32.27
CA GLN A 25 -14.34 -24.98 33.58
C GLN A 25 -13.46 -23.71 33.61
N ALA A 26 -13.04 -23.18 32.46
CA ALA A 26 -12.21 -21.97 32.41
C ALA A 26 -13.00 -20.64 32.60
N PHE A 27 -14.32 -20.64 32.39
CA PHE A 27 -15.14 -19.41 32.47
C PHE A 27 -15.77 -19.13 33.84
N ARG A 28 -15.57 -19.99 34.86
CA ARG A 28 -16.09 -19.77 36.21
C ARG A 28 -15.09 -19.15 37.20
N HIS A 29 -13.83 -18.93 36.80
CA HIS A 29 -12.80 -18.40 37.72
C HIS A 29 -12.58 -16.88 37.66
N TYR A 30 -13.25 -16.14 36.76
CA TYR A 30 -13.01 -14.69 36.59
C TYR A 30 -14.14 -13.76 37.07
N ARG A 31 -15.16 -14.28 37.77
CA ARG A 31 -16.33 -13.47 38.18
C ARG A 31 -16.60 -13.37 39.68
N ALA A 32 -15.67 -13.77 40.54
CA ALA A 32 -15.83 -13.64 41.98
C ALA A 32 -14.52 -13.16 42.63
N GLN A 33 -14.30 -11.84 42.61
CA GLN A 33 -13.48 -11.12 43.59
C GLN A 33 -13.65 -9.61 43.36
N ASN A 34 -14.74 -9.06 43.88
CA ASN A 34 -14.91 -7.65 44.19
C ASN A 34 -15.81 -7.55 45.43
N ALA A 35 -15.20 -7.66 46.61
CA ALA A 35 -15.76 -7.16 47.87
C ALA A 35 -14.60 -7.02 48.88
N CYS A 36 -14.47 -5.82 49.42
CA CYS A 36 -13.43 -5.37 50.33
C CYS A 36 -13.74 -5.80 51.78
N SER A 37 -12.75 -6.16 52.59
CA SER A 37 -12.48 -5.56 53.93
C SER A 37 -11.48 -6.37 54.79
N VAL A 38 -10.64 -5.58 55.47
CA VAL A 38 -9.58 -5.85 56.45
C VAL A 38 -10.02 -6.68 57.67
N THR A 39 -9.23 -7.70 58.09
CA THR A 39 -8.57 -7.80 59.43
C THR A 39 -7.54 -8.93 59.52
N ARG A 40 -6.47 -8.69 60.29
CA ARG A 40 -5.39 -9.61 60.70
C ARG A 40 -5.91 -10.81 61.50
N LEU A 41 -5.29 -11.99 61.34
CA LEU A 41 -4.64 -12.79 62.40
C LEU A 41 -3.99 -14.08 61.84
N THR A 42 -2.67 -14.15 62.04
CA THR A 42 -1.77 -15.30 62.30
C THR A 42 -2.11 -16.75 61.88
N SER A 43 -1.14 -17.34 61.17
CA SER A 43 -0.57 -18.69 61.34
C SER A 43 -1.45 -19.92 61.07
N THR A 44 -1.19 -20.62 59.96
CA THR A 44 -0.49 -21.93 59.98
C THR A 44 -0.21 -22.49 58.57
N SER A 45 1.08 -22.78 58.34
CA SER A 45 1.66 -23.92 57.62
C SER A 45 0.96 -24.48 56.36
N SER A 46 1.53 -24.20 55.19
CA SER A 46 1.64 -25.21 54.12
C SER A 46 2.88 -24.95 53.25
N ARG A 47 3.87 -25.81 53.49
CA ARG A 47 5.12 -26.11 52.75
C ARG A 47 5.26 -25.45 51.37
N THR A 48 6.13 -24.44 51.30
CA THR A 48 6.70 -23.87 50.09
C THR A 48 7.77 -24.78 49.49
N PHE A 49 7.77 -24.83 48.17
CA PHE A 49 8.85 -25.33 47.32
C PHE A 49 10.20 -24.78 47.76
N ALA A 50 11.22 -25.63 47.68
CA ALA A 50 12.60 -25.33 47.99
C ALA A 50 13.10 -24.09 47.23
N THR A 51 13.14 -22.94 47.91
CA THR A 51 14.03 -21.83 47.58
C THR A 51 15.45 -22.29 47.86
N SER A 52 16.20 -22.61 46.82
CA SER A 52 17.66 -22.68 46.90
C SER A 52 18.16 -21.34 47.41
N ALA A 53 18.89 -21.36 48.52
CA ALA A 53 19.54 -20.19 49.08
C ALA A 53 20.38 -19.51 48.01
N SER A 54 20.15 -18.21 47.81
CA SER A 54 21.04 -17.32 47.08
C SER A 54 22.39 -17.30 47.80
N GLN A 55 23.32 -18.17 47.36
CA GLN A 55 24.73 -17.97 47.65
C GLN A 55 25.15 -16.69 46.94
N SER A 56 25.40 -15.66 47.74
CA SER A 56 26.20 -14.49 47.38
C SER A 56 27.57 -14.97 46.91
N SER A 57 27.71 -15.14 45.60
CA SER A 57 28.98 -15.32 44.92
C SER A 57 29.29 -14.00 44.26
N GLU A 58 30.46 -13.45 44.54
CA GLU A 58 30.97 -12.21 43.97
C GLU A 58 30.76 -12.17 42.44
N ALA A 59 30.24 -11.04 41.97
CA ALA A 59 29.99 -10.72 40.57
C ALA A 59 31.30 -10.67 39.76
N THR A 60 31.81 -11.85 39.39
CA THR A 60 32.54 -12.00 38.14
C THR A 60 31.48 -11.95 37.04
N ALA A 61 31.67 -11.12 36.02
CA ALA A 61 30.74 -11.01 34.89
C ALA A 61 30.57 -12.40 34.26
N GLU A 62 29.46 -13.06 34.60
CA GLU A 62 29.20 -14.44 34.21
C GLU A 62 29.08 -14.47 32.68
N ALA A 63 30.00 -15.17 32.01
CA ALA A 63 30.03 -15.26 30.56
C ALA A 63 28.66 -15.71 30.03
N PRO A 64 28.21 -15.20 28.86
CA PRO A 64 26.86 -15.48 28.40
C PRO A 64 26.65 -16.98 28.22
N ARG A 65 25.47 -17.49 28.57
CA ARG A 65 25.19 -18.94 28.67
C ARG A 65 25.29 -19.64 27.33
N TRP A 66 25.08 -18.91 26.24
CA TRP A 66 25.21 -19.45 24.90
C TRP A 66 26.66 -19.68 24.47
N SER A 67 27.65 -19.04 25.12
CA SER A 67 29.07 -19.08 24.70
C SER A 67 29.82 -20.30 25.22
N HIS A 68 29.50 -20.77 26.43
CA HIS A 68 30.21 -21.86 27.09
C HIS A 68 29.28 -23.03 27.45
N THR A 69 29.88 -24.21 27.63
CA THR A 69 29.17 -25.39 28.15
C THR A 69 29.55 -25.56 29.62
N PRO A 70 28.59 -25.77 30.55
CA PRO A 70 28.90 -25.94 31.96
C PRO A 70 29.93 -27.05 32.20
N GLU A 71 31.00 -26.75 32.95
CA GLU A 71 32.14 -27.67 33.14
C GLU A 71 31.70 -29.02 33.74
N ARG A 72 30.75 -28.99 34.68
CA ARG A 72 30.19 -30.20 35.32
C ARG A 72 29.48 -31.15 34.35
N MET A 73 29.11 -30.68 33.16
CA MET A 73 28.46 -31.49 32.12
C MET A 73 29.44 -32.04 31.09
N LYS A 74 30.72 -31.64 31.13
CA LYS A 74 31.73 -32.12 30.19
C LYS A 74 32.26 -33.50 30.62
N ALA A 75 32.44 -34.38 29.64
CA ALA A 75 33.12 -35.65 29.82
C ALA A 75 34.59 -35.50 29.39
N PRO A 76 35.54 -36.22 29.99
CA PRO A 76 36.96 -36.11 29.64
C PRO A 76 37.27 -36.63 28.23
N PHE A 77 36.49 -37.58 27.72
CA PHE A 77 36.57 -38.08 26.35
C PHE A 77 35.20 -38.60 25.89
N SER A 78 35.02 -38.74 24.57
CA SER A 78 33.79 -39.34 24.01
C SER A 78 33.83 -40.87 24.16
N PRO A 79 32.86 -41.50 24.83
CA PRO A 79 32.76 -42.97 24.88
C PRO A 79 32.23 -43.57 23.57
N HIS A 80 31.63 -42.76 22.68
CA HIS A 80 31.06 -43.25 21.43
C HIS A 80 32.13 -43.36 20.33
N ILE A 81 32.33 -44.58 19.83
CA ILE A 81 33.14 -44.84 18.64
C ILE A 81 32.36 -44.42 17.39
N THR A 82 32.83 -43.36 16.72
CA THR A 82 32.23 -42.87 15.47
C THR A 82 32.73 -43.73 14.31
N LYS A 83 31.82 -44.28 13.49
CA LYS A 83 32.20 -45.13 12.34
C LYS A 83 33.10 -44.42 11.34
N ASP A 84 32.80 -43.16 11.09
CA ASP A 84 33.57 -42.29 10.22
C ASP A 84 34.01 -41.05 11.02
N PRO A 85 35.32 -40.89 11.30
CA PRO A 85 35.84 -39.76 12.05
C PRO A 85 35.54 -38.41 11.40
N SER A 86 35.41 -38.34 10.07
CA SER A 86 35.13 -37.08 9.37
C SER A 86 33.79 -36.46 9.78
N ARG A 87 32.80 -37.29 10.12
CA ARG A 87 31.47 -36.86 10.57
C ARG A 87 31.46 -36.21 11.95
N SER A 88 32.53 -36.39 12.73
CA SER A 88 32.68 -35.76 14.05
C SER A 88 32.92 -34.25 13.93
N LEU A 89 33.56 -33.81 12.86
CA LEU A 89 33.87 -32.40 12.59
C LEU A 89 32.63 -31.69 12.03
N TRP A 90 32.20 -30.63 12.71
CA TRP A 90 31.15 -29.73 12.21
C TRP A 90 31.35 -28.37 12.87
N HIS A 91 31.57 -27.34 12.06
CA HIS A 91 31.77 -25.99 12.55
C HIS A 91 30.42 -25.27 12.67
N THR A 92 30.21 -24.59 13.79
CA THR A 92 29.00 -23.79 14.06
C THR A 92 29.39 -22.35 14.30
N ASN A 93 28.46 -21.43 14.02
CA ASN A 93 28.68 -20.01 14.27
C ASN A 93 28.84 -19.72 15.78
N GLU A 94 29.85 -18.92 16.11
CA GLU A 94 30.10 -18.37 17.45
C GLU A 94 30.13 -16.83 17.45
N ASP A 95 30.08 -16.21 16.27
CA ASP A 95 30.15 -14.76 16.08
C ASP A 95 28.76 -14.11 16.29
N PRO A 96 28.61 -13.21 17.29
CA PRO A 96 27.36 -12.49 17.54
C PRO A 96 27.01 -11.49 16.42
N ASP A 97 28.00 -10.86 15.78
CA ASP A 97 27.75 -9.83 14.77
C ASP A 97 27.15 -10.45 13.51
N LYS A 98 27.65 -11.63 13.12
CA LYS A 98 27.09 -12.43 12.03
C LYS A 98 25.64 -12.82 12.27
N LEU A 99 25.26 -13.12 13.51
CA LEU A 99 23.89 -13.42 13.88
C LEU A 99 23.00 -12.18 13.75
N ASP A 100 23.47 -11.02 14.20
CA ASP A 100 22.72 -9.77 14.12
C ASP A 100 22.48 -9.33 12.67
N ASP A 101 23.47 -9.43 11.80
CA ASP A 101 23.33 -9.16 10.36
C ASP A 101 22.29 -10.07 9.70
N THR A 102 22.30 -11.35 10.07
CA THR A 102 21.33 -12.34 9.57
C THR A 102 19.92 -12.03 10.06
N LEU A 103 19.76 -11.64 11.33
CA LEU A 103 18.47 -11.26 11.89
C LEU A 103 17.94 -9.96 11.29
N ASN A 104 18.80 -8.98 11.00
CA ASN A 104 18.42 -7.78 10.28
C ASN A 104 17.97 -8.11 8.85
N THR A 105 18.62 -9.06 8.19
CA THR A 105 18.19 -9.55 6.86
C THR A 105 16.85 -10.28 6.92
N PHE A 106 16.65 -11.12 7.94
CA PHE A 106 15.44 -11.93 8.09
C PHE A 106 14.22 -11.13 8.57
N LEU A 107 14.37 -10.30 9.61
CA LEU A 107 13.27 -9.55 10.24
C LEU A 107 13.12 -8.13 9.68
N GLY A 108 14.11 -7.62 8.96
CA GLY A 108 14.15 -6.25 8.44
C GLY A 108 14.99 -5.31 9.31
N ARG A 109 14.88 -4.00 9.03
CA ARG A 109 15.64 -2.95 9.72
C ARG A 109 15.47 -3.03 11.24
N ASP A 110 16.58 -2.98 11.96
CA ASP A 110 16.65 -3.10 13.42
C ASP A 110 16.08 -4.42 13.98
N GLY A 111 15.99 -5.46 13.14
CA GLY A 111 15.50 -6.79 13.51
C GLY A 111 16.29 -7.44 14.65
N ALA A 112 17.62 -7.23 14.68
CA ALA A 112 18.48 -7.71 15.76
C ALA A 112 18.10 -7.10 17.13
N LYS A 113 17.58 -5.87 17.18
CA LYS A 113 17.20 -5.21 18.45
C LYS A 113 15.88 -5.73 19.03
N LEU A 114 15.14 -6.54 18.28
CA LEU A 114 13.86 -7.10 18.74
C LEU A 114 14.05 -8.15 19.83
N LEU A 115 15.16 -8.88 19.86
CA LEU A 115 15.39 -9.93 20.84
C LEU A 115 16.65 -9.62 21.64
N PRO A 116 16.67 -9.85 22.97
CA PRO A 116 17.92 -9.79 23.73
C PRO A 116 18.87 -10.90 23.28
N ASP A 117 20.18 -10.70 23.46
CA ASP A 117 21.21 -11.58 22.90
C ASP A 117 21.05 -13.05 23.26
N GLU A 118 20.78 -13.35 24.53
CA GLU A 118 20.51 -14.73 24.97
C GLU A 118 19.33 -15.37 24.25
N LEU A 119 18.28 -14.60 23.94
CA LEU A 119 17.09 -15.10 23.27
C LEU A 119 17.31 -15.27 21.77
N LYS A 120 18.14 -14.43 21.13
CA LYS A 120 18.59 -14.63 19.74
C LYS A 120 19.23 -16.00 19.60
N TRP A 121 20.21 -16.27 20.45
CA TRP A 121 20.96 -17.51 20.48
C TRP A 121 20.10 -18.72 20.85
N LEU A 122 19.18 -18.58 21.82
CA LEU A 122 18.22 -19.62 22.17
C LEU A 122 17.34 -20.00 20.97
N ALA A 123 16.86 -19.03 20.19
CA ALA A 123 15.97 -19.26 19.06
C ALA A 123 16.68 -19.93 17.86
N VAL A 124 17.96 -19.64 17.63
CA VAL A 124 18.74 -20.23 16.50
C VAL A 124 19.46 -21.53 16.86
N THR A 125 19.34 -22.03 18.09
CA THR A 125 20.01 -23.26 18.53
C THR A 125 19.05 -24.44 18.50
N HIS A 126 19.38 -25.45 17.72
CA HIS A 126 18.62 -26.69 17.64
C HIS A 126 19.06 -27.67 18.74
N LYS A 127 18.13 -28.54 19.17
CA LYS A 127 18.37 -29.54 20.23
C LYS A 127 19.55 -30.48 19.97
N SER A 128 19.90 -30.73 18.70
CA SER A 128 21.06 -31.59 18.37
C SER A 128 22.42 -30.95 18.67
N PHE A 129 22.47 -29.64 18.91
CA PHE A 129 23.71 -28.95 19.28
C PHE A 129 24.07 -29.22 20.74
N ASP A 130 25.35 -29.57 20.99
CA ASP A 130 25.91 -29.86 22.32
C ASP A 130 25.00 -30.75 23.19
N GLN A 131 24.34 -31.74 22.58
CA GLN A 131 23.38 -32.65 23.25
C GLN A 131 22.26 -31.92 24.05
N GLY A 132 21.91 -30.69 23.64
CA GLY A 132 20.91 -29.87 24.32
C GLY A 132 21.35 -29.38 25.71
N ARG A 133 22.65 -29.37 26.02
CA ARG A 133 23.20 -28.82 27.27
C ARG A 133 23.03 -27.31 27.35
N ARG A 134 23.15 -26.64 26.21
CA ARG A 134 22.79 -25.23 26.05
C ARG A 134 21.30 -25.13 25.70
N GLY A 135 20.71 -23.96 25.95
CA GLY A 135 19.31 -23.71 25.61
C GLY A 135 19.04 -23.95 24.13
N PHE A 136 17.92 -24.59 23.82
CA PHE A 136 17.48 -24.90 22.45
C PHE A 136 16.02 -24.50 22.22
N ASN A 137 15.62 -24.47 20.95
CA ASN A 137 14.47 -23.71 20.49
C ASN A 137 13.11 -24.44 20.44
N ASP A 138 13.02 -25.73 20.80
CA ASP A 138 11.80 -26.55 20.66
C ASP A 138 10.52 -25.90 21.20
N ARG A 139 10.57 -25.29 22.39
CA ARG A 139 9.39 -24.67 23.03
C ARG A 139 8.95 -23.39 22.29
N LEU A 140 9.92 -22.61 21.83
CA LEU A 140 9.67 -21.41 21.04
C LEU A 140 9.09 -21.79 19.68
N ALA A 141 9.67 -22.81 19.05
CA ALA A 141 9.19 -23.34 17.77
C ALA A 141 7.76 -23.88 17.88
N PHE A 142 7.43 -24.57 18.97
CA PHE A 142 6.07 -25.04 19.23
C PHE A 142 5.06 -23.86 19.25
N LEU A 143 5.35 -22.81 20.02
CA LEU A 143 4.48 -21.63 20.11
C LEU A 143 4.39 -20.90 18.76
N GLY A 144 5.52 -20.65 18.11
CA GLY A 144 5.56 -19.95 16.83
C GLY A 144 4.81 -20.70 15.74
N ARG A 145 4.86 -22.03 15.73
CA ARG A 145 4.04 -22.84 14.82
C ARG A 145 2.55 -22.60 15.01
N GLN A 146 2.06 -22.54 16.26
CA GLN A 146 0.64 -22.24 16.52
C GLN A 146 0.24 -20.85 16.01
N ILE A 147 1.12 -19.87 16.19
CA ILE A 147 0.92 -18.50 15.70
C ILE A 147 0.86 -18.50 14.17
N CYS A 148 1.86 -19.06 13.49
CA CYS A 148 1.89 -19.11 12.03
C CYS A 148 0.66 -19.84 11.46
N VAL A 149 0.25 -20.98 12.03
CA VAL A 149 -0.95 -21.69 11.59
C VAL A 149 -2.21 -20.82 11.73
N ARG A 150 -2.34 -20.07 12.83
CA ARG A 150 -3.44 -19.12 13.03
C ARG A 150 -3.42 -18.00 11.99
N GLU A 151 -2.26 -17.39 11.72
CA GLU A 151 -2.12 -16.33 10.72
C GLU A 151 -2.42 -16.83 9.30
N ALA A 152 -1.96 -18.04 8.94
CA ALA A 152 -2.31 -18.65 7.66
C ALA A 152 -3.81 -18.91 7.55
N MET A 153 -4.43 -19.44 8.60
CA MET A 153 -5.88 -19.66 8.64
C MET A 153 -6.64 -18.35 8.46
N GLU A 154 -6.25 -17.30 9.18
CA GLU A 154 -6.81 -15.95 9.03
C GLU A 154 -6.63 -15.40 7.61
N SER A 155 -5.45 -15.62 7.00
CA SER A 155 -5.19 -15.23 5.62
C SER A 155 -6.08 -15.98 4.61
N ILE A 156 -6.30 -17.28 4.82
CA ILE A 156 -7.15 -18.10 3.95
C ILE A 156 -8.62 -17.68 4.08
N ILE A 157 -9.12 -17.50 5.32
CA ILE A 157 -10.50 -17.05 5.56
C ILE A 157 -10.72 -15.66 4.95
N ASN A 158 -9.77 -14.75 5.11
CA ASN A 158 -9.93 -13.39 4.58
C ASN A 158 -9.72 -13.26 3.06
N SER A 159 -9.27 -14.32 2.39
CA SER A 159 -9.11 -14.33 0.93
C SER A 159 -10.46 -14.37 0.20
N PRO A 160 -10.53 -13.91 -1.06
CA PRO A 160 -11.75 -14.01 -1.86
C PRO A 160 -12.27 -15.46 -1.89
N PRO A 161 -13.59 -15.66 -1.79
CA PRO A 161 -14.15 -17.00 -1.70
C PRO A 161 -13.86 -17.81 -2.97
N GLN A 162 -13.34 -19.02 -2.80
CA GLN A 162 -13.00 -19.93 -3.91
C GLN A 162 -14.06 -21.04 -4.01
N TYR A 163 -15.06 -20.84 -4.87
CA TYR A 163 -16.18 -21.79 -5.03
C TYR A 163 -15.88 -22.93 -6.01
N ASP A 164 -14.86 -22.79 -6.86
CA ASP A 164 -14.60 -23.72 -7.96
C ASP A 164 -14.11 -25.10 -7.49
N ASN A 165 -13.59 -25.19 -6.27
CA ASN A 165 -12.99 -26.41 -5.71
C ASN A 165 -13.92 -27.16 -4.74
N ILE A 166 -15.17 -26.74 -4.59
CA ILE A 166 -16.10 -27.39 -3.65
C ILE A 166 -16.63 -28.67 -4.30
N VAL A 167 -16.31 -29.83 -3.69
CA VAL A 167 -16.82 -31.13 -4.11
C VAL A 167 -18.34 -31.11 -4.07
N SER A 168 -18.97 -31.41 -5.23
CA SER A 168 -20.43 -31.47 -5.32
C SER A 168 -20.98 -32.48 -4.31
N ASP A 169 -21.93 -32.02 -3.49
CA ASP A 169 -22.59 -32.87 -2.52
C ASP A 169 -23.37 -34.02 -3.22
N PRO A 170 -23.09 -35.30 -2.90
CA PRO A 170 -23.82 -36.43 -3.46
C PRO A 170 -25.34 -36.38 -3.22
N TYR A 171 -25.77 -35.66 -2.17
CA TYR A 171 -27.18 -35.50 -1.81
C TYR A 171 -27.72 -34.10 -2.10
N ALA A 172 -27.11 -33.33 -3.00
CA ALA A 172 -27.54 -31.97 -3.35
C ALA A 172 -29.03 -31.87 -3.76
N LYS A 173 -29.65 -32.98 -4.21
CA LYS A 173 -31.09 -33.06 -4.50
C LYS A 173 -31.98 -32.99 -3.25
N LYS A 174 -31.46 -33.32 -2.07
CA LYS A 174 -32.20 -33.45 -0.79
C LYS A 174 -31.79 -32.44 0.27
N ARG A 175 -30.60 -31.84 0.15
CA ARG A 175 -30.10 -30.84 1.09
C ARG A 175 -29.39 -29.72 0.33
N GLN A 176 -29.47 -28.52 0.88
CA GLN A 176 -28.75 -27.35 0.39
C GLN A 176 -27.84 -26.84 1.53
N PRO A 177 -26.61 -26.40 1.21
CA PRO A 177 -25.73 -25.80 2.21
C PRO A 177 -26.37 -24.52 2.76
N PHE A 178 -26.16 -24.27 4.05
CA PHE A 178 -26.63 -23.05 4.68
C PHE A 178 -25.75 -21.88 4.24
N GLU A 179 -26.29 -20.98 3.43
CA GLU A 179 -25.57 -19.81 2.95
C GLU A 179 -25.63 -18.64 3.93
N ASP A 180 -24.57 -18.48 4.72
CA ASP A 180 -24.38 -17.31 5.57
C ASP A 180 -23.13 -16.52 5.15
N PRO A 181 -23.20 -15.17 5.06
CA PRO A 181 -22.06 -14.34 4.71
C PRO A 181 -20.81 -14.55 5.58
N ALA A 182 -20.97 -14.91 6.86
CA ALA A 182 -19.87 -15.17 7.78
C ALA A 182 -19.24 -16.57 7.60
N LEU A 183 -19.96 -17.52 6.99
CA LEU A 183 -19.48 -18.88 6.74
C LEU A 183 -18.81 -19.03 5.37
N ARG A 184 -19.21 -18.22 4.39
CA ARG A 184 -18.65 -18.27 3.01
C ARG A 184 -17.12 -18.20 2.95
N SER A 185 -16.50 -17.43 3.85
CA SER A 185 -15.05 -17.31 3.95
C SER A 185 -14.38 -18.52 4.61
N VAL A 186 -15.09 -19.24 5.48
CA VAL A 186 -14.58 -20.44 6.16
C VAL A 186 -14.45 -21.60 5.17
N ASP A 187 -15.32 -21.65 4.16
CA ASP A 187 -15.28 -22.69 3.11
C ASP A 187 -13.96 -22.73 2.34
N ASN A 188 -13.22 -21.61 2.30
CA ASN A 188 -11.87 -21.54 1.72
C ASN A 188 -10.89 -22.55 2.34
N LEU A 189 -11.10 -22.92 3.62
CA LEU A 189 -10.27 -23.91 4.31
C LEU A 189 -10.45 -25.33 3.79
N SER A 190 -11.52 -25.59 3.04
CA SER A 190 -11.75 -26.89 2.39
C SER A 190 -10.79 -27.11 1.22
N GLY A 191 -10.44 -26.04 0.50
CA GLY A 191 -9.51 -26.08 -0.64
C GLY A 191 -8.05 -25.86 -0.23
N ASN A 192 -7.80 -24.87 0.63
CA ASN A 192 -6.45 -24.51 1.07
C ASN A 192 -6.30 -24.71 2.57
N GLN A 193 -5.30 -25.48 3.00
CA GLN A 193 -4.98 -25.64 4.41
C GLN A 193 -3.76 -24.82 4.82
N PRO A 194 -3.66 -24.40 6.10
CA PRO A 194 -2.48 -23.71 6.61
C PRO A 194 -1.16 -24.47 6.38
N ASN A 195 -1.21 -25.81 6.38
CA ASN A 195 -0.04 -26.65 6.13
C ASN A 195 0.48 -26.55 4.69
N ASP A 196 -0.37 -26.20 3.72
CA ASP A 196 0.02 -26.04 2.31
C ASP A 196 0.84 -24.76 2.11
N ILE A 197 0.61 -23.76 2.96
CA ILE A 197 1.37 -22.51 3.00
C ILE A 197 2.70 -22.74 3.72
N PHE A 198 2.67 -23.32 4.92
CA PHE A 198 3.82 -23.48 5.80
C PHE A 198 4.48 -24.88 5.75
N THR A 199 4.73 -25.36 4.53
CA THR A 199 5.50 -26.60 4.33
C THR A 199 6.96 -26.44 4.79
N PRO A 200 7.60 -27.47 5.38
CA PRO A 200 8.99 -27.42 5.81
C PRO A 200 9.96 -27.00 4.69
N GLU A 201 9.71 -27.39 3.45
CA GLU A 201 10.54 -27.06 2.29
C GLU A 201 10.49 -25.56 1.97
N LYS A 202 9.30 -24.95 1.97
CA LYS A 202 9.13 -23.51 1.74
C LYS A 202 9.79 -22.70 2.85
N LEU A 203 9.64 -23.13 4.10
CA LEU A 203 10.25 -22.47 5.25
C LEU A 203 11.78 -22.62 5.28
N ALA A 204 12.29 -23.79 4.92
CA ALA A 204 13.72 -24.01 4.78
C ALA A 204 14.30 -23.14 3.66
N LYS A 205 13.62 -23.07 2.51
CA LYS A 205 14.02 -22.18 1.40
C LYS A 205 14.05 -20.71 1.82
N LEU A 206 13.04 -20.26 2.58
CA LEU A 206 13.02 -18.92 3.16
C LEU A 206 14.24 -18.69 4.06
N ALA A 207 14.50 -19.62 5.00
CA ALA A 207 15.62 -19.54 5.93
C ALA A 207 16.98 -19.51 5.22
N THR A 208 17.20 -20.38 4.22
CA THR A 208 18.42 -20.37 3.41
C THR A 208 18.57 -19.06 2.64
N SER A 209 17.50 -18.56 2.04
CA SER A 209 17.55 -17.29 1.29
C SER A 209 17.84 -16.06 2.16
N SER A 210 17.57 -16.13 3.46
CA SER A 210 17.86 -15.07 4.42
C SER A 210 19.19 -15.25 5.15
N GLY A 211 19.99 -16.26 4.82
CA GLY A 211 21.27 -16.56 5.48
C GLY A 211 21.16 -17.29 6.82
N LEU A 212 19.96 -17.73 7.25
CA LEU A 212 19.80 -18.43 8.53
C LEU A 212 20.53 -19.78 8.57
N SER A 213 20.77 -20.42 7.42
CA SER A 213 21.54 -21.66 7.35
C SER A 213 22.95 -21.55 7.93
N ASP A 214 23.53 -20.35 7.87
CA ASP A 214 24.96 -20.12 8.16
C ASP A 214 25.21 -19.74 9.61
N VAL A 215 24.14 -19.43 10.37
CA VAL A 215 24.19 -19.02 11.78
C VAL A 215 23.54 -20.03 12.73
N VAL A 216 22.69 -20.92 12.21
CA VAL A 216 21.99 -21.93 13.03
C VAL A 216 22.98 -22.92 13.64
N ARG A 217 22.86 -23.13 14.95
CA ARG A 217 23.69 -24.06 15.69
C ARG A 217 22.98 -25.40 15.79
N TRP A 218 23.49 -26.39 15.07
CA TRP A 218 22.97 -27.74 15.03
C TRP A 218 24.09 -28.73 14.72
N LYS A 219 23.84 -30.03 14.92
CA LYS A 219 24.73 -31.11 14.50
C LYS A 219 24.03 -31.98 13.46
N PRO A 220 24.48 -32.01 12.19
CA PRO A 220 23.94 -32.93 11.18
C PRO A 220 24.34 -34.37 11.47
N ARG A 221 23.49 -35.32 11.06
CA ARG A 221 23.80 -36.76 11.13
C ARG A 221 24.93 -37.15 10.17
N MET A 222 24.94 -36.58 8.98
CA MET A 222 25.91 -36.76 7.90
C MET A 222 26.24 -35.38 7.31
N PRO A 223 27.38 -34.76 7.65
CA PRO A 223 27.78 -33.46 7.12
C PRO A 223 27.78 -33.38 5.58
N GLU A 224 28.14 -34.48 4.91
CA GLU A 224 28.15 -34.62 3.46
C GLU A 224 26.75 -34.62 2.81
N ASN A 225 25.71 -34.94 3.59
CA ASN A 225 24.32 -34.94 3.14
C ASN A 225 23.43 -34.25 4.18
N GLN A 226 23.43 -32.92 4.15
CA GLN A 226 22.67 -32.09 5.09
C GLN A 226 21.16 -32.27 4.93
N LEU A 227 20.67 -32.39 3.69
CA LEU A 227 19.25 -32.62 3.41
C LEU A 227 18.77 -33.94 4.01
N GLY A 228 19.50 -35.04 3.77
CA GLY A 228 19.24 -36.35 4.38
C GLY A 228 19.43 -36.38 5.90
N SER A 229 20.11 -35.37 6.47
CA SER A 229 20.27 -35.17 7.91
C SER A 229 19.13 -34.38 8.55
N GLY A 230 18.11 -33.96 7.78
CA GLY A 230 16.94 -33.26 8.29
C GLY A 230 17.05 -31.73 8.32
N LEU A 231 17.92 -31.14 7.48
CA LEU A 231 18.12 -29.68 7.41
C LEU A 231 16.80 -28.89 7.31
N ASN A 232 15.86 -29.35 6.48
CA ASN A 232 14.57 -28.64 6.30
C ASN A 232 13.79 -28.52 7.61
N ILE A 233 13.78 -29.58 8.42
CA ILE A 233 13.08 -29.60 9.70
C ILE A 233 13.76 -28.64 10.67
N VAL A 234 15.09 -28.66 10.72
CA VAL A 234 15.88 -27.77 11.59
C VAL A 234 15.63 -26.30 11.24
N LEU A 235 15.74 -25.93 9.96
CA LEU A 235 15.53 -24.56 9.51
C LEU A 235 14.09 -24.09 9.72
N SER A 236 13.10 -24.93 9.42
CA SER A 236 11.70 -24.59 9.69
C SER A 236 11.44 -24.38 11.20
N GLY A 237 12.05 -25.20 12.05
CA GLY A 237 11.98 -25.05 13.51
C GLY A 237 12.57 -23.72 13.99
N VAL A 238 13.68 -23.28 13.41
CA VAL A 238 14.30 -21.98 13.73
C VAL A 238 13.40 -20.82 13.32
N VAL A 239 12.79 -20.87 12.13
CA VAL A 239 11.84 -19.84 11.69
C VAL A 239 10.66 -19.73 12.67
N TYR A 240 10.06 -20.86 13.05
CA TYR A 240 9.01 -20.86 14.06
C TYR A 240 9.51 -20.34 15.42
N ALA A 241 10.72 -20.72 15.84
CA ALA A 241 11.27 -20.28 17.11
C ALA A 241 11.45 -18.76 17.18
N LEU A 242 11.89 -18.12 16.10
CA LEU A 242 12.00 -16.67 16.01
C LEU A 242 10.64 -15.99 16.16
N VAL A 243 9.61 -16.49 15.47
CA VAL A 243 8.23 -15.99 15.62
C VAL A 243 7.73 -16.15 17.05
N GLY A 244 7.95 -17.32 17.66
CA GLY A 244 7.56 -17.60 19.04
C GLY A 244 8.29 -16.72 20.07
N ALA A 245 9.59 -16.47 19.87
CA ALA A 245 10.38 -15.59 20.71
C ALA A 245 9.87 -14.14 20.66
N ILE A 246 9.60 -13.64 19.46
CA ILE A 246 9.07 -12.27 19.27
C ILE A 246 7.68 -12.15 19.89
N ALA A 247 6.84 -13.17 19.76
CA ALA A 247 5.51 -13.16 20.37
C ALA A 247 5.55 -13.10 21.90
N LEU A 248 6.51 -13.76 22.55
CA LEU A 248 6.68 -13.70 24.00
C LEU A 248 7.29 -12.36 24.46
N GLN A 249 8.20 -11.78 23.67
CA GLN A 249 8.88 -10.55 24.04
C GLN A 249 8.06 -9.27 23.75
N HIS A 250 7.35 -9.24 22.62
CA HIS A 250 6.66 -8.06 22.09
C HIS A 250 5.15 -8.24 21.88
N GLY A 251 4.63 -9.42 22.19
CA GLY A 251 3.21 -9.75 22.05
C GLY A 251 2.79 -10.22 20.65
N GLY A 252 1.59 -10.80 20.59
CA GLY A 252 1.07 -11.44 19.37
C GLY A 252 0.85 -10.49 18.19
N LYS A 253 0.56 -9.20 18.44
CA LYS A 253 0.34 -8.20 17.37
C LYS A 253 1.60 -7.96 16.54
N VAL A 254 2.76 -7.86 17.20
CA VAL A 254 4.05 -7.66 16.51
C VAL A 254 4.43 -8.93 15.74
N ALA A 255 4.25 -10.10 16.35
CA ALA A 255 4.52 -11.39 15.69
C ALA A 255 3.64 -11.61 14.45
N SER A 256 2.34 -11.28 14.52
CA SER A 256 1.41 -11.34 13.38
C SER A 256 1.88 -10.44 12.22
N LYS A 257 2.26 -9.19 12.52
CA LYS A 257 2.77 -8.26 11.50
C LYS A 257 3.98 -8.82 10.76
N ILE A 258 4.91 -9.47 11.47
CA ILE A 258 6.10 -10.09 10.88
C ILE A 258 5.72 -11.27 9.97
N CYS A 259 4.71 -12.06 10.35
CA CYS A 259 4.22 -13.16 9.51
C CYS A 259 3.63 -12.65 8.18
N HIS A 260 2.95 -11.49 8.18
CA HIS A 260 2.29 -10.92 7.00
C HIS A 260 3.19 -10.08 6.10
N ALA A 261 4.26 -9.46 6.64
CA ALA A 261 5.06 -8.45 5.94
C ALA A 261 5.72 -8.92 4.63
N ARG A 262 5.84 -10.24 4.40
CA ARG A 262 6.50 -10.81 3.21
C ARG A 262 5.62 -11.71 2.35
N SER A 263 4.31 -11.85 2.64
CA SER A 263 3.45 -12.83 1.97
C SER A 263 2.84 -12.37 0.63
N ARG A 264 2.76 -11.07 0.34
CA ARG A 264 1.96 -10.56 -0.80
C ARG A 264 2.70 -10.25 -2.10
N LEU A 265 3.98 -9.89 -2.04
CA LEU A 265 4.82 -9.61 -3.21
C LEU A 265 6.26 -10.11 -2.95
N PRO A 266 6.53 -11.41 -3.14
CA PRO A 266 7.81 -12.01 -2.75
C PRO A 266 9.01 -11.49 -3.57
N GLU A 267 8.77 -10.92 -4.76
CA GLU A 267 9.81 -10.40 -5.65
C GLU A 267 10.09 -8.91 -5.39
N ILE A 268 9.05 -8.07 -5.27
CA ILE A 268 9.18 -6.62 -5.07
C ILE A 268 9.59 -6.27 -3.63
N SER A 269 9.18 -7.07 -2.64
CA SER A 269 9.56 -6.87 -1.23
C SER A 269 11.05 -7.01 -0.94
N ARG A 270 11.85 -7.53 -1.89
CA ARG A 270 13.31 -7.71 -1.75
C ARG A 270 14.11 -6.46 -2.09
N ILE A 271 13.51 -5.49 -2.78
CA ILE A 271 14.19 -4.23 -3.12
C ILE A 271 14.18 -3.35 -1.86
N PRO A 272 15.34 -3.06 -1.24
CA PRO A 272 15.39 -2.19 -0.07
C PRO A 272 14.83 -0.80 -0.43
N VAL A 273 14.16 -0.16 0.52
CA VAL A 273 13.49 1.16 0.39
C VAL A 273 12.22 1.18 -0.46
N LEU A 274 12.19 0.58 -1.64
CA LEU A 274 11.04 0.64 -2.57
C LEU A 274 10.00 -0.46 -2.36
N GLY A 275 10.43 -1.63 -1.86
CA GLY A 275 9.55 -2.79 -1.74
C GLY A 275 8.36 -2.58 -0.80
N ALA A 276 8.62 -2.01 0.38
CA ALA A 276 7.57 -1.79 1.38
C ALA A 276 6.52 -0.74 0.96
N PRO A 277 6.90 0.45 0.44
CA PRO A 277 5.94 1.41 -0.11
C PRO A 277 5.11 0.85 -1.26
N ALA A 278 5.73 0.15 -2.22
CA ALA A 278 5.02 -0.47 -3.34
C ALA A 278 4.02 -1.54 -2.87
N CYS A 279 4.41 -2.40 -1.92
CA CYS A 279 3.51 -3.39 -1.33
C CYS A 279 2.33 -2.75 -0.59
N PHE A 280 2.60 -1.67 0.15
CA PHE A 280 1.58 -0.91 0.85
C PHE A 280 0.60 -0.28 -0.12
N LEU A 281 1.09 0.36 -1.19
CA LEU A 281 0.28 1.00 -2.22
C LEU A 281 -0.62 0.00 -2.95
N VAL A 282 -0.04 -1.10 -3.44
CA VAL A 282 -0.79 -2.17 -4.11
C VAL A 282 -1.86 -2.75 -3.18
N SER A 283 -1.50 -3.06 -1.93
CA SER A 283 -2.45 -3.59 -0.94
C SER A 283 -3.57 -2.58 -0.65
N SER A 284 -3.24 -1.29 -0.54
CA SER A 284 -4.22 -0.24 -0.25
C SER A 284 -5.23 -0.07 -1.37
N LEU A 285 -4.78 -0.08 -2.62
CA LEU A 285 -5.66 -0.02 -3.80
C LEU A 285 -6.54 -1.26 -3.92
N MET A 286 -6.00 -2.46 -3.68
CA MET A 286 -6.80 -3.68 -3.65
C MET A 286 -7.87 -3.64 -2.55
N TYR A 287 -7.52 -3.18 -1.34
CA TYR A 287 -8.48 -3.04 -0.25
C TYR A 287 -9.54 -1.97 -0.52
N ALA A 288 -9.17 -0.87 -1.18
CA ALA A 288 -10.09 0.17 -1.61
C ALA A 288 -11.08 -0.34 -2.67
N ALA A 289 -10.65 -1.23 -3.58
CA ALA A 289 -11.51 -1.84 -4.60
C ALA A 289 -12.28 -3.10 -4.13
N ALA A 290 -12.08 -3.52 -2.87
CA ALA A 290 -12.66 -4.78 -2.37
C ALA A 290 -14.18 -4.73 -2.19
N SER A 291 -14.76 -3.56 -1.95
CA SER A 291 -16.19 -3.36 -1.70
C SER A 291 -16.85 -2.52 -2.80
N THR A 292 -18.16 -2.68 -3.01
CA THR A 292 -18.91 -1.91 -4.02
C THR A 292 -18.88 -0.42 -3.70
N ARG A 293 -19.00 -0.06 -2.43
CA ARG A 293 -18.87 1.33 -1.97
C ARG A 293 -17.46 1.88 -2.19
N GLY A 294 -16.45 1.05 -1.99
CA GLY A 294 -15.07 1.39 -2.28
C GLY A 294 -14.81 1.64 -3.76
N ILE A 295 -15.34 0.79 -4.65
CA ILE A 295 -15.29 0.98 -6.11
C ILE A 295 -15.97 2.29 -6.51
N ALA A 296 -17.14 2.61 -5.93
CA ALA A 296 -17.84 3.84 -6.25
C ALA A 296 -17.04 5.09 -5.87
N GLN A 297 -16.44 5.11 -4.67
CA GLN A 297 -15.59 6.22 -4.23
C GLN A 297 -14.31 6.33 -5.07
N LEU A 298 -13.66 5.20 -5.36
CA LEU A 298 -12.45 5.17 -6.17
C LEU A 298 -12.75 5.56 -7.61
N GLY A 299 -13.92 5.22 -8.14
CA GLY A 299 -14.39 5.64 -9.47
C GLY A 299 -14.52 7.16 -9.59
N VAL A 300 -15.08 7.83 -8.59
CA VAL A 300 -15.16 9.31 -8.56
C VAL A 300 -13.77 9.94 -8.54
N LEU A 301 -12.86 9.40 -7.73
CA LEU A 301 -11.49 9.88 -7.65
C LEU A 301 -10.72 9.67 -8.96
N LEU A 302 -10.84 8.49 -9.56
CA LEU A 302 -10.21 8.19 -10.85
C LEU A 302 -10.78 9.07 -11.97
N ALA A 303 -12.07 9.38 -11.94
CA ALA A 303 -12.67 10.31 -12.89
C ALA A 303 -12.18 11.75 -12.69
N PHE A 304 -11.91 12.17 -11.45
CA PHE A 304 -11.24 13.45 -11.18
C PHE A 304 -9.78 13.45 -11.67
N LEU A 305 -9.01 12.41 -11.36
CA LEU A 305 -7.62 12.30 -11.82
C LEU A 305 -7.51 12.25 -13.35
N GLY A 306 -8.44 11.59 -14.03
CA GLY A 306 -8.48 11.61 -15.50
C GLY A 306 -8.77 12.99 -16.08
N ALA A 307 -9.65 13.77 -15.43
CA ALA A 307 -9.90 15.17 -15.79
C ALA A 307 -8.66 16.02 -15.60
N LEU A 308 -8.00 15.87 -14.46
CA LEU A 308 -6.77 16.58 -14.13
C LEU A 308 -5.62 16.20 -15.07
N LEU A 309 -5.49 14.92 -15.41
CA LEU A 309 -4.50 14.46 -16.38
C LEU A 309 -4.79 15.05 -17.77
N THR A 310 -6.07 15.12 -18.17
CA THR A 310 -6.49 15.74 -19.44
C THR A 310 -6.13 17.23 -19.46
N THR A 311 -6.47 18.00 -18.41
CA THR A 311 -6.13 19.42 -18.34
C THR A 311 -4.62 19.65 -18.30
N CYS A 312 -3.87 18.88 -17.52
CA CYS A 312 -2.41 18.95 -17.50
C CYS A 312 -1.80 18.65 -18.89
N ARG A 313 -2.35 17.69 -19.64
CA ARG A 313 -1.87 17.38 -20.99
C ARG A 313 -2.21 18.48 -22.00
N VAL A 314 -3.39 19.07 -21.89
CA VAL A 314 -3.76 20.26 -22.69
C VAL A 314 -2.78 21.40 -22.40
N GLU A 315 -2.52 21.71 -21.13
CA GLU A 315 -1.57 22.76 -20.75
C GLU A 315 -0.14 22.43 -21.20
N ALA A 316 0.30 21.17 -21.07
CA ALA A 316 1.61 20.73 -21.55
C ALA A 316 1.77 20.84 -23.08
N ALA A 317 0.67 20.76 -23.83
CA ALA A 317 0.66 20.87 -25.29
C ALA A 317 0.57 22.32 -25.81
N ARG A 318 0.37 23.31 -24.93
CA ARG A 318 0.31 24.73 -25.31
C ARG A 318 1.68 25.32 -25.60
N VAL A 319 1.73 26.28 -26.52
CA VAL A 319 2.95 26.94 -26.96
C VAL A 319 3.63 27.69 -25.80
N CYS A 320 2.87 28.42 -24.98
CA CYS A 320 3.38 29.19 -23.84
C CYS A 320 4.13 28.34 -22.79
N ASN A 321 3.84 27.04 -22.71
CA ASN A 321 4.42 26.12 -21.73
C ASN A 321 5.62 25.32 -22.26
N GLN A 322 5.87 25.33 -23.58
CA GLN A 322 6.98 24.59 -24.21
C GLN A 322 8.36 25.08 -23.76
N ARG A 323 8.46 26.31 -23.25
CA ARG A 323 9.73 26.92 -22.84
C ARG A 323 10.25 26.39 -21.50
N SER A 324 9.37 25.78 -20.70
CA SER A 324 9.75 25.19 -19.43
C SER A 324 10.24 23.75 -19.64
N TRP A 325 11.14 23.27 -18.79
CA TRP A 325 11.63 21.88 -18.90
C TRP A 325 10.66 20.85 -18.32
N THR A 326 9.88 21.23 -17.30
CA THR A 326 9.07 20.31 -16.49
C THR A 326 7.63 20.17 -16.96
N ILE A 327 7.03 21.22 -17.51
CA ILE A 327 5.61 21.22 -17.93
C ILE A 327 5.36 20.39 -19.20
N PRO A 328 6.19 20.45 -20.28
CA PRO A 328 5.91 19.70 -21.50
C PRO A 328 6.08 18.18 -21.33
N PHE A 329 6.81 17.75 -20.29
CA PHE A 329 7.01 16.33 -19.96
C PHE A 329 6.44 16.01 -18.58
N PRO A 330 5.10 15.89 -18.46
CA PRO A 330 4.45 15.68 -17.16
C PRO A 330 4.69 14.27 -16.60
N THR A 331 5.18 13.33 -17.41
CA THR A 331 5.29 11.90 -17.10
C THR A 331 6.12 11.58 -15.85
N PRO A 332 7.33 12.13 -15.63
CA PRO A 332 8.09 11.88 -14.41
C PRO A 332 7.39 12.38 -13.15
N SER A 333 6.72 13.53 -13.22
CA SER A 333 5.95 14.07 -12.09
C SER A 333 4.75 13.19 -11.77
N TRP A 334 4.00 12.72 -12.78
CA TRP A 334 2.89 11.79 -12.56
C TRP A 334 3.34 10.40 -12.08
N LEU A 335 4.53 9.94 -12.48
CA LEU A 335 5.11 8.70 -11.97
C LEU A 335 5.52 8.84 -10.50
N ALA A 336 6.15 9.95 -10.14
CA ALA A 336 6.47 10.27 -8.75
C ALA A 336 5.20 10.38 -7.91
N PHE A 337 4.16 11.04 -8.43
CA PHE A 337 2.84 11.15 -7.81
C PHE A 337 2.27 9.78 -7.45
N ASN A 338 2.31 8.83 -8.38
CA ASN A 338 1.81 7.47 -8.14
C ASN A 338 2.63 6.71 -7.09
N LEU A 339 3.96 6.88 -7.06
CA LEU A 339 4.84 6.05 -6.23
C LEU A 339 5.08 6.60 -4.82
N VAL A 340 5.12 7.93 -4.67
CA VAL A 340 5.47 8.61 -3.42
C VAL A 340 4.22 9.13 -2.69
N GLY A 341 3.12 9.35 -3.41
CA GLY A 341 1.89 9.96 -2.88
C GLY A 341 1.65 11.35 -3.47
N GLY A 342 0.39 11.73 -3.60
CA GLY A 342 -0.01 12.88 -4.38
C GLY A 342 0.33 14.22 -3.77
N THR A 343 0.20 14.35 -2.45
CA THR A 343 0.45 15.59 -1.71
C THR A 343 1.84 16.18 -1.96
N PHE A 344 2.90 15.39 -1.82
CA PHE A 344 4.27 15.89 -1.97
C PHE A 344 4.57 16.39 -3.38
N VAL A 345 4.06 15.70 -4.40
CA VAL A 345 4.38 16.02 -5.79
C VAL A 345 3.55 17.19 -6.31
N TRP A 346 2.28 17.27 -5.93
CA TRP A 346 1.43 18.39 -6.32
C TRP A 346 1.87 19.70 -5.66
N ASP A 347 2.09 19.67 -4.35
CA ASP A 347 2.30 20.88 -3.55
C ASP A 347 3.70 21.46 -3.78
N LEU A 348 4.71 20.60 -3.96
CA LEU A 348 6.11 21.04 -4.08
C LEU A 348 6.61 21.12 -5.51
N TRP A 349 5.99 20.42 -6.46
CA TRP A 349 6.54 20.30 -7.82
C TRP A 349 5.61 20.78 -8.91
N ILE A 350 4.41 20.21 -9.06
CA ILE A 350 3.55 20.49 -10.21
C ILE A 350 2.99 21.92 -10.16
N VAL A 351 2.29 22.30 -9.08
CA VAL A 351 1.65 23.63 -8.98
C VAL A 351 2.69 24.75 -8.97
N PRO A 352 3.78 24.68 -8.19
CA PRO A 352 4.83 25.70 -8.23
C PRO A 352 5.44 25.87 -9.63
N ALA A 353 5.62 24.79 -10.41
CA ALA A 353 6.13 24.89 -11.77
C ALA A 353 5.19 25.69 -12.69
N PHE A 354 3.88 25.41 -12.63
CA PHE A 354 2.88 26.15 -13.38
C PHE A 354 2.78 27.62 -12.95
N LEU A 355 2.77 27.89 -11.65
CA LEU A 355 2.71 29.26 -11.13
C LEU A 355 3.97 30.07 -11.49
N LYS A 356 5.16 29.46 -11.37
CA LYS A 356 6.42 30.09 -11.77
C LYS A 356 6.43 30.41 -13.26
N GLN A 357 5.91 29.51 -14.09
CA GLN A 357 5.82 29.75 -15.53
C GLN A 357 4.77 30.82 -15.88
N ALA A 358 3.60 30.81 -15.23
CA ALA A 358 2.59 31.84 -15.42
C ALA A 358 3.15 33.24 -15.07
N LYS A 359 3.90 33.33 -13.95
CA LYS A 359 4.58 34.58 -13.55
C LYS A 359 5.68 34.98 -14.53
N SER A 360 6.46 34.04 -15.04
CA SER A 360 7.55 34.34 -16.00
C SER A 360 7.02 34.86 -17.33
N VAL A 361 5.91 34.30 -17.81
CA VAL A 361 5.21 34.76 -19.04
C VAL A 361 4.66 36.17 -18.85
N ARG A 362 4.01 36.46 -17.70
CA ARG A 362 3.54 37.82 -17.39
C ARG A 362 4.67 38.84 -17.33
N LEU A 363 5.78 38.52 -16.66
CA LEU A 363 6.95 39.42 -16.58
C LEU A 363 7.59 39.66 -17.95
N GLN A 364 7.63 38.65 -18.81
CA GLN A 364 8.13 38.82 -20.19
C GLN A 364 7.24 39.75 -21.01
N ARG A 365 5.92 39.66 -20.83
CA ARG A 365 4.96 40.57 -21.45
C ARG A 365 5.21 42.01 -21.02
N ILE A 366 5.19 42.27 -19.71
CA ILE A 366 5.48 43.61 -19.14
C ILE A 366 6.81 44.18 -19.67
N LYS A 367 7.85 43.35 -19.73
CA LYS A 367 9.15 43.79 -20.25
C LYS A 367 9.09 44.16 -21.74
N GLN A 368 8.41 43.37 -22.56
CA GLN A 368 8.26 43.65 -24.00
C GLN A 368 7.36 44.86 -24.25
N ASP A 369 6.39 45.12 -23.38
CA ASP A 369 5.51 46.29 -23.46
C ASP A 369 6.27 47.55 -23.06
N ALA A 370 7.10 47.48 -22.01
CA ALA A 370 8.03 48.55 -21.64
C ALA A 370 9.07 48.85 -22.73
N GLU A 371 9.56 47.83 -23.45
CA GLU A 371 10.46 48.00 -24.60
C GLU A 371 9.73 48.57 -25.83
N ALA A 372 8.44 48.24 -26.02
CA ALA A 372 7.62 48.69 -27.14
C ALA A 372 6.97 50.08 -26.93
N PHE A 373 6.87 50.57 -25.70
CA PHE A 373 6.34 51.90 -25.36
C PHE A 373 7.14 53.07 -26.01
N GLY A 374 8.31 52.79 -26.59
CA GLY A 374 9.06 53.73 -27.44
C GLY A 374 8.58 53.82 -28.90
N GLN A 375 7.66 52.95 -29.34
CA GLN A 375 7.09 52.92 -30.70
C GLN A 375 5.58 53.11 -30.62
N ALA A 376 5.14 54.36 -30.76
CA ALA A 376 3.74 54.78 -30.71
C ALA A 376 2.96 54.33 -31.98
N ASN A 377 2.55 53.06 -32.01
CA ASN A 377 1.36 52.54 -32.69
C ASN A 377 1.31 51.02 -32.44
N ARG A 378 0.64 50.60 -31.36
CA ARG A 378 0.21 49.21 -31.21
C ARG A 378 -1.28 49.13 -31.49
N ASP A 379 -1.65 48.38 -32.51
CA ASP A 379 -3.04 48.07 -32.81
C ASP A 379 -3.50 46.96 -31.84
N LEU A 380 -4.62 47.18 -31.13
CA LEU A 380 -5.27 46.22 -30.22
C LEU A 380 -5.46 44.81 -30.83
N PHE A 381 -5.57 44.75 -32.17
CA PHE A 381 -5.67 43.52 -32.95
C PHE A 381 -4.43 42.61 -32.88
N ASP A 382 -3.22 43.17 -32.79
CA ASP A 382 -1.99 42.39 -32.73
C ASP A 382 -1.83 41.67 -31.39
N ASP A 383 -2.30 42.28 -30.30
CA ASP A 383 -2.22 41.70 -28.96
C ASP A 383 -3.20 40.53 -28.78
N GLU A 384 -4.43 40.62 -29.31
CA GLU A 384 -5.40 39.52 -29.33
C GLU A 384 -4.84 38.30 -30.07
N GLN A 385 -4.32 38.50 -31.28
CA GLN A 385 -3.80 37.43 -32.12
C GLN A 385 -2.57 36.76 -31.50
N ARG A 386 -1.75 37.53 -30.79
CA ARG A 386 -0.60 37.04 -30.05
C ARG A 386 -0.99 36.18 -28.86
N ILE A 387 -1.97 36.60 -28.06
CA ILE A 387 -2.48 35.81 -26.93
C ILE A 387 -3.06 34.47 -27.41
N ILE A 388 -3.83 34.50 -28.51
CA ILE A 388 -4.40 33.30 -29.13
C ILE A 388 -3.30 32.35 -29.58
N LEU A 389 -2.24 32.87 -30.20
CA LEU A 389 -1.11 32.04 -30.66
C LEU A 389 -0.33 31.43 -29.48
N GLU A 390 -0.03 32.20 -28.43
CA GLU A 390 0.70 31.70 -27.25
C GLU A 390 -0.10 30.62 -26.49
N ARG A 391 -1.43 30.74 -26.42
CA ARG A 391 -2.31 29.73 -25.79
C ARG A 391 -2.78 28.62 -26.72
N SER A 392 -2.44 28.68 -28.01
CA SER A 392 -2.76 27.62 -28.96
C SER A 392 -2.01 26.32 -28.66
N LEU A 393 -2.57 25.19 -29.06
CA LEU A 393 -1.88 23.90 -29.07
C LEU A 393 -0.79 23.92 -30.13
N THR A 394 0.36 23.32 -29.84
CA THR A 394 1.50 23.23 -30.78
C THR A 394 1.15 22.60 -32.12
N ALA A 395 0.21 21.65 -32.14
CA ALA A 395 -0.27 21.01 -33.36
C ALA A 395 -1.74 20.60 -33.22
N LYS A 396 -2.49 20.68 -34.33
CA LYS A 396 -3.87 20.17 -34.41
C LYS A 396 -4.00 18.68 -34.04
N ALA A 397 -2.95 17.90 -34.25
CA ALA A 397 -2.87 16.49 -33.84
C ALA A 397 -3.13 16.27 -32.33
N GLU A 398 -2.84 17.27 -31.49
CA GLU A 398 -3.02 17.19 -30.02
C GLU A 398 -4.49 17.01 -29.62
N VAL A 399 -5.43 17.55 -30.41
CA VAL A 399 -6.88 17.40 -30.18
C VAL A 399 -7.31 15.93 -30.17
N TYR A 400 -6.61 15.07 -30.92
CA TYR A 400 -6.87 13.64 -30.97
C TYR A 400 -5.95 12.84 -30.04
N ALA A 401 -4.67 13.21 -29.98
CA ALA A 401 -3.68 12.48 -29.20
C ALA A 401 -3.97 12.51 -27.69
N ILE A 402 -4.39 13.65 -27.15
CA ILE A 402 -4.66 13.82 -25.72
C ILE A 402 -5.80 12.90 -25.24
N PRO A 403 -7.04 12.99 -25.79
CA PRO A 403 -8.13 12.15 -25.29
C PRO A 403 -7.86 10.66 -25.52
N ILE A 404 -7.29 10.26 -26.66
CA ILE A 404 -6.98 8.84 -26.92
C ILE A 404 -5.95 8.31 -25.92
N ALA A 405 -4.92 9.10 -25.60
CA ALA A 405 -3.91 8.73 -24.62
C ALA A 405 -4.48 8.58 -23.21
N VAL A 406 -5.38 9.48 -22.78
CA VAL A 406 -6.03 9.38 -21.47
C VAL A 406 -6.96 8.16 -21.42
N VAL A 407 -7.68 7.86 -22.49
CA VAL A 407 -8.58 6.70 -22.54
C VAL A 407 -7.81 5.39 -22.45
N ILE A 408 -6.85 5.18 -23.37
CA ILE A 408 -6.12 3.92 -23.45
C ILE A 408 -5.11 3.80 -22.31
N GLY A 409 -4.39 4.88 -22.01
CA GLY A 409 -3.31 4.87 -21.04
C GLY A 409 -3.76 4.96 -19.59
N PHE A 410 -4.94 5.53 -19.31
CA PHE A 410 -5.43 5.74 -17.94
C PHE A 410 -6.81 5.14 -17.68
N MET A 411 -7.85 5.45 -18.47
CA MET A 411 -9.21 4.97 -18.19
C MET A 411 -9.33 3.44 -18.29
N VAL A 412 -8.78 2.84 -19.34
CA VAL A 412 -8.85 1.37 -19.54
C VAL A 412 -8.15 0.62 -18.40
N PRO A 413 -6.88 0.93 -18.02
CA PRO A 413 -6.26 0.35 -16.84
C PRO A 413 -7.04 0.59 -15.54
N SER A 414 -7.68 1.77 -15.40
CA SER A 414 -8.49 2.09 -14.22
C SER A 414 -9.71 1.19 -14.10
N VAL A 415 -10.44 0.98 -15.19
CA VAL A 415 -11.58 0.07 -15.23
C VAL A 415 -11.12 -1.38 -14.99
N LEU A 416 -9.99 -1.78 -15.56
CA LEU A 416 -9.41 -3.11 -15.37
C LEU A 416 -9.10 -3.36 -13.88
N MET A 417 -8.47 -2.39 -13.22
CA MET A 417 -8.15 -2.45 -11.79
C MET A 417 -9.41 -2.59 -10.92
N LEU A 418 -10.46 -1.82 -11.23
CA LEU A 418 -11.73 -1.87 -10.48
C LEU A 418 -12.52 -3.17 -10.67
N THR A 419 -12.38 -3.80 -11.85
CA THR A 419 -13.17 -4.99 -12.23
C THR A 419 -12.48 -6.31 -11.87
N ILE A 420 -11.19 -6.46 -12.20
CA ILE A 420 -10.44 -7.71 -11.98
C ILE A 420 -9.95 -7.83 -10.53
N LYS A 421 -9.59 -6.70 -9.89
CA LYS A 421 -9.16 -6.64 -8.48
C LYS A 421 -7.97 -7.54 -8.14
N ASP A 422 -7.13 -7.84 -9.13
CA ASP A 422 -5.92 -8.62 -8.95
C ASP A 422 -4.68 -7.73 -8.78
N VAL A 423 -3.59 -8.34 -8.31
CA VAL A 423 -2.31 -7.65 -8.12
C VAL A 423 -1.77 -7.11 -9.44
N VAL A 424 -1.96 -7.85 -10.54
CA VAL A 424 -1.41 -7.48 -11.86
C VAL A 424 -2.12 -6.25 -12.41
N SER A 425 -3.46 -6.16 -12.37
CA SER A 425 -4.18 -4.97 -12.83
C SER A 425 -3.80 -3.72 -12.05
N VAL A 426 -3.56 -3.82 -10.74
CA VAL A 426 -3.09 -2.69 -9.91
C VAL A 426 -1.69 -2.26 -10.33
N ILE A 427 -0.76 -3.21 -10.54
CA ILE A 427 0.60 -2.88 -11.01
C ILE A 427 0.57 -2.24 -12.41
N VAL A 428 -0.24 -2.78 -13.32
CA VAL A 428 -0.43 -2.22 -14.66
C VAL A 428 -0.98 -0.79 -14.57
N TRP A 429 -1.94 -0.55 -13.67
CA TRP A 429 -2.48 0.78 -13.42
C TRP A 429 -1.47 1.75 -12.81
N LEU A 430 -0.61 1.31 -11.88
CA LEU A 430 0.43 2.17 -11.30
C LEU A 430 1.41 2.75 -12.33
N LEU A 431 1.58 2.06 -13.45
CA LEU A 431 2.40 2.50 -14.59
C LEU A 431 1.63 3.35 -15.61
N PHE A 432 0.40 3.80 -15.33
CA PHE A 432 -0.40 4.64 -16.24
C PHE A 432 0.35 5.85 -16.80
N PRO A 433 1.21 6.57 -16.07
CA PRO A 433 1.89 7.74 -16.64
C PRO A 433 2.74 7.37 -17.86
N LEU A 434 3.39 6.20 -17.82
CA LEU A 434 4.17 5.67 -18.93
C LEU A 434 3.28 5.24 -20.09
N TRP A 435 2.14 4.62 -19.81
CA TRP A 435 1.17 4.21 -20.83
C TRP A 435 0.59 5.42 -21.57
N VAL A 436 0.16 6.45 -20.82
CA VAL A 436 -0.40 7.68 -21.40
C VAL A 436 0.64 8.41 -22.24
N ASP A 437 1.90 8.48 -21.79
CA ASP A 437 3.00 9.09 -22.56
C ASP A 437 3.31 8.34 -23.86
N THR A 438 3.39 7.02 -23.78
CA THR A 438 3.68 6.16 -24.93
C THR A 438 2.56 6.25 -25.96
N VAL A 439 1.31 6.11 -25.53
CA VAL A 439 0.13 6.21 -26.43
C VAL A 439 0.04 7.61 -27.02
N HIS A 440 0.22 8.67 -26.22
CA HIS A 440 0.21 10.04 -26.72
C HIS A 440 1.24 10.25 -27.82
N SER A 441 2.49 9.81 -27.60
CA SER A 441 3.58 9.93 -28.57
C SER A 441 3.26 9.19 -29.88
N VAL A 442 2.75 7.95 -29.78
CA VAL A 442 2.39 7.13 -30.95
C VAL A 442 1.23 7.77 -31.73
N VAL A 443 0.15 8.16 -31.03
CA VAL A 443 -1.04 8.74 -31.67
C VAL A 443 -0.71 10.10 -32.27
N LYS A 444 0.06 10.95 -31.58
CA LYS A 444 0.53 12.22 -32.11
C LYS A 444 1.36 12.01 -33.37
N PHE A 445 2.31 11.08 -33.37
CA PHE A 445 3.13 10.77 -34.54
C PHE A 445 2.29 10.33 -35.74
N VAL A 446 1.31 9.43 -35.52
CA VAL A 446 0.40 8.97 -36.58
C VAL A 446 -0.50 10.10 -37.07
N ALA A 447 -1.10 10.88 -36.17
CA ALA A 447 -1.97 11.99 -36.52
C ALA A 447 -1.23 13.09 -37.28
N VAL A 448 0.01 13.41 -36.90
CA VAL A 448 0.85 14.37 -37.62
C VAL A 448 1.11 13.91 -39.06
N LYS A 449 1.30 12.61 -39.29
CA LYS A 449 1.48 12.07 -40.65
C LYS A 449 0.19 12.08 -41.48
N LEU A 450 -0.97 11.91 -40.85
CA LEU A 450 -2.26 11.82 -41.54
C LEU A 450 -2.88 13.20 -41.82
N LEU A 451 -2.65 14.18 -40.94
CA LEU A 451 -3.21 15.52 -41.06
C LEU A 451 -2.34 16.37 -41.99
N ARG A 452 -2.92 16.83 -43.10
CA ARG A 452 -2.24 17.66 -44.11
C ARG A 452 -1.88 19.07 -43.60
N ASN A 453 -2.66 19.60 -42.65
CA ASN A 453 -2.45 20.89 -42.01
C ASN A 453 -2.35 20.72 -40.48
N ASN A 454 -1.13 20.78 -39.94
CA ASN A 454 -0.82 20.61 -38.51
C ASN A 454 -0.30 21.89 -37.84
N GLY A 455 -0.77 23.05 -38.28
CA GLY A 455 -0.43 24.30 -37.64
C GLY A 455 -0.91 24.39 -36.18
N PRO A 456 -0.51 25.46 -35.48
CA PRO A 456 -1.03 25.77 -34.16
C PRO A 456 -2.56 25.85 -34.19
N HIS A 457 -3.21 25.30 -33.17
CA HIS A 457 -4.66 25.17 -33.12
C HIS A 457 -5.19 25.72 -31.79
N TYR A 458 -5.95 26.81 -31.83
CA TYR A 458 -6.63 27.32 -30.65
C TYR A 458 -7.83 26.42 -30.34
N LEU A 459 -7.83 25.80 -29.17
CA LEU A 459 -8.79 24.75 -28.83
C LEU A 459 -10.20 25.33 -28.66
N GLU A 460 -10.28 26.51 -28.06
CA GLU A 460 -11.50 27.14 -27.56
C GLU A 460 -12.33 27.81 -28.67
N SER A 461 -11.75 28.07 -29.85
CA SER A 461 -12.49 28.59 -31.02
C SER A 461 -13.40 27.55 -31.67
N HIS A 462 -13.17 26.25 -31.41
CA HIS A 462 -13.88 25.17 -32.08
C HIS A 462 -14.61 24.27 -31.08
N PRO A 463 -15.97 24.27 -31.04
CA PRO A 463 -16.73 23.51 -30.07
C PRO A 463 -16.54 22.00 -30.22
N LEU A 464 -16.32 21.52 -31.45
CA LEU A 464 -16.02 20.12 -31.72
C LEU A 464 -14.69 19.67 -31.11
N SER A 465 -13.67 20.52 -31.15
CA SER A 465 -12.36 20.20 -30.56
C SER A 465 -12.45 20.18 -29.03
N ILE A 466 -13.16 21.14 -28.43
CA ILE A 466 -13.47 21.13 -26.98
C ILE A 466 -14.20 19.85 -26.59
N ALA A 467 -15.26 19.49 -27.33
CA ALA A 467 -16.04 18.29 -27.06
C ALA A 467 -15.18 17.03 -27.16
N LEU A 468 -14.34 16.91 -28.19
CA LEU A 468 -13.44 15.76 -28.35
C LEU A 468 -12.47 15.59 -27.18
N VAL A 469 -11.94 16.68 -26.65
CA VAL A 469 -10.95 16.64 -25.55
C VAL A 469 -11.61 16.37 -24.20
N TYR A 470 -12.74 17.01 -23.89
CA TYR A 470 -13.30 17.01 -22.54
C TYR A 470 -14.55 16.14 -22.34
N ALA A 471 -15.35 15.87 -23.38
CA ALA A 471 -16.69 15.28 -23.21
C ALA A 471 -16.64 13.89 -22.55
N LEU A 472 -15.68 13.05 -22.94
CA LEU A 472 -15.60 11.70 -22.40
C LEU A 472 -15.30 11.70 -20.90
N GLN A 473 -14.36 12.54 -20.46
CA GLN A 473 -13.99 12.64 -19.06
C GLN A 473 -15.08 13.29 -18.22
N PHE A 474 -15.78 14.26 -18.81
CA PHE A 474 -16.98 14.85 -18.23
C PHE A 474 -18.08 13.80 -17.99
N VAL A 475 -18.41 13.00 -19.02
CA VAL A 475 -19.40 11.92 -18.92
C VAL A 475 -18.95 10.85 -17.93
N ALA A 476 -17.68 10.44 -17.94
CA ALA A 476 -17.15 9.47 -17.00
C ALA A 476 -17.29 9.94 -15.54
N SER A 477 -17.00 11.21 -15.26
CA SER A 477 -17.21 11.80 -13.94
C SER A 477 -18.68 11.83 -13.53
N LEU A 478 -19.58 12.19 -14.45
CA LEU A 478 -21.01 12.23 -14.17
C LEU A 478 -21.56 10.83 -13.85
N LEU A 479 -21.14 9.81 -14.62
CA LEU A 479 -21.51 8.41 -14.37
C LEU A 479 -20.93 7.90 -13.04
N ALA A 480 -19.66 8.19 -12.75
CA ALA A 480 -19.04 7.78 -11.49
C ALA A 480 -19.72 8.44 -10.28
N HIS A 481 -20.07 9.73 -10.38
CA HIS A 481 -20.76 10.46 -9.33
C HIS A 481 -22.19 9.97 -9.13
N ALA A 482 -22.94 9.73 -10.21
CA ALA A 482 -24.26 9.11 -10.15
C ALA A 482 -24.21 7.71 -9.51
N PHE A 483 -23.20 6.91 -9.86
CA PHE A 483 -22.98 5.60 -9.26
C PHE A 483 -22.65 5.70 -7.76
N LEU A 484 -21.86 6.69 -7.34
CA LEU A 484 -21.59 6.95 -5.92
C LEU A 484 -22.87 7.34 -5.18
N ILE A 485 -23.65 8.29 -5.71
CA ILE A 485 -24.92 8.73 -5.11
C ILE A 485 -25.87 7.54 -4.97
N TRP A 486 -26.00 6.73 -6.01
CA TRP A 486 -26.80 5.51 -5.97
C TRP A 486 -26.34 4.55 -4.87
N ASN A 487 -25.02 4.32 -4.77
CA ASN A 487 -24.46 3.40 -3.76
C ASN A 487 -24.60 3.92 -2.33
N LEU A 488 -24.71 5.24 -2.10
CA LEU A 488 -24.96 5.81 -0.77
C LEU A 488 -26.30 5.36 -0.17
N PHE A 489 -27.27 4.94 -1.00
CA PHE A 489 -28.55 4.41 -0.53
C PHE A 489 -28.52 2.90 -0.21
N TYR A 490 -27.43 2.20 -0.55
CA TYR A 490 -27.25 0.78 -0.23
C TYR A 490 -26.53 0.58 1.10
N LYS A 491 -26.75 -0.58 1.72
CA LYS A 491 -26.07 -0.96 2.96
C LYS A 491 -24.56 -1.04 2.72
N ASP A 492 -23.81 -0.42 3.62
CA ASP A 492 -22.35 -0.39 3.55
C ASP A 492 -21.76 -1.81 3.67
N ASP A 493 -21.04 -2.24 2.64
CA ASP A 493 -20.34 -3.52 2.54
C ASP A 493 -18.85 -3.41 2.90
N SER A 494 -18.39 -2.21 3.26
CA SER A 494 -16.97 -1.95 3.53
C SER A 494 -16.49 -2.60 4.83
N ARG A 495 -15.36 -3.30 4.74
CA ARG A 495 -14.63 -3.81 5.90
C ARG A 495 -13.77 -2.69 6.51
N GLU A 496 -13.35 -2.85 7.76
CA GLU A 496 -12.50 -1.86 8.47
C GLU A 496 -11.22 -1.50 7.69
N MET A 497 -10.58 -2.49 7.06
CA MET A 497 -9.40 -2.28 6.22
C MET A 497 -9.70 -1.49 4.95
N THR A 498 -10.85 -1.72 4.31
CA THR A 498 -11.33 -0.92 3.16
C THR A 498 -11.56 0.52 3.57
N ASN A 499 -12.20 0.74 4.72
CA ASN A 499 -12.43 2.09 5.25
C ASN A 499 -11.13 2.83 5.57
N THR A 500 -10.14 2.13 6.10
CA THR A 500 -8.82 2.70 6.40
C THR A 500 -8.09 3.10 5.11
N ALA A 501 -8.08 2.21 4.11
CA ALA A 501 -7.48 2.49 2.80
C ALA A 501 -8.17 3.68 2.10
N LEU A 502 -9.50 3.71 2.09
CA LEU A 502 -10.28 4.80 1.50
C LEU A 502 -10.06 6.13 2.24
N ARG A 503 -9.89 6.14 3.56
CA ARG A 503 -9.56 7.35 4.31
C ARG A 503 -8.20 7.93 3.88
N PHE A 504 -7.19 7.08 3.74
CA PHE A 504 -5.87 7.52 3.26
C PHE A 504 -5.95 8.15 1.87
N ILE A 505 -6.64 7.47 0.94
CA ILE A 505 -6.84 7.94 -0.43
C ILE A 505 -7.65 9.26 -0.46
N LYS A 506 -8.67 9.41 0.38
CA LYS A 506 -9.47 10.64 0.48
C LYS A 506 -8.67 11.84 0.97
N ILE A 507 -7.78 11.62 1.94
CA ILE A 507 -6.91 12.68 2.44
C ILE A 507 -6.06 13.21 1.27
N ASP A 508 -5.40 12.33 0.52
CA ASP A 508 -4.60 12.69 -0.66
C ASP A 508 -5.43 13.46 -1.70
N TYR A 509 -6.65 12.97 -1.99
CA TYR A 509 -7.59 13.66 -2.88
C TYR A 509 -7.94 15.08 -2.43
N ILE A 510 -8.21 15.32 -1.14
CA ILE A 510 -8.55 16.65 -0.61
C ILE A 510 -7.38 17.62 -0.81
N TYR A 511 -6.15 17.17 -0.55
CA TYR A 511 -4.96 18.00 -0.77
C TYR A 511 -4.79 18.37 -2.24
N ILE A 512 -4.89 17.39 -3.16
CA ILE A 512 -4.81 17.65 -4.61
C ILE A 512 -5.91 18.62 -5.06
N ALA A 513 -7.15 18.40 -4.62
CA ALA A 513 -8.26 19.28 -4.98
C ALA A 513 -8.07 20.71 -4.45
N THR A 514 -7.53 20.85 -3.25
CA THR A 514 -7.24 22.16 -2.64
C THR A 514 -6.12 22.88 -3.37
N THR A 515 -5.07 22.19 -3.79
CA THR A 515 -3.96 22.82 -4.53
C THR A 515 -4.32 23.15 -5.96
N VAL A 516 -5.15 22.33 -6.62
CA VAL A 516 -5.75 22.70 -7.92
C VAL A 516 -6.67 23.92 -7.77
N LEU A 517 -7.47 23.99 -6.70
CA LEU A 517 -8.29 25.17 -6.41
C LEU A 517 -7.45 26.42 -6.21
N TYR A 518 -6.36 26.32 -5.45
CA TYR A 518 -5.40 27.41 -5.27
C TYR A 518 -4.77 27.83 -6.59
N TRP A 519 -4.34 26.87 -7.42
CA TRP A 519 -3.79 27.15 -8.74
C TRP A 519 -4.78 27.93 -9.61
N VAL A 520 -6.02 27.44 -9.72
CA VAL A 520 -7.08 28.10 -10.51
C VAL A 520 -7.36 29.51 -9.98
N PHE A 521 -7.44 29.67 -8.65
CA PHE A 521 -7.70 30.97 -8.02
C PHE A 521 -6.59 31.99 -8.32
N VAL A 522 -5.32 31.61 -8.15
CA VAL A 522 -4.18 32.50 -8.38
C VAL A 522 -4.02 32.87 -9.85
N GLU A 523 -4.28 31.92 -10.75
CA GLU A 523 -4.05 32.16 -12.18
C GLU A 523 -5.20 32.91 -12.86
N SER A 524 -6.45 32.57 -12.51
CA SER A 524 -7.64 32.97 -13.26
C SER A 524 -8.71 33.70 -12.45
N GLY A 525 -8.46 33.94 -11.16
CA GLY A 525 -9.31 34.71 -10.28
C GLY A 525 -10.47 33.92 -9.67
N ILE A 526 -11.41 34.68 -9.08
CA ILE A 526 -12.49 34.14 -8.23
C ILE A 526 -13.52 33.33 -9.04
N ALA A 527 -13.89 33.76 -10.25
CA ALA A 527 -15.00 33.15 -10.98
C ALA A 527 -14.77 31.66 -11.32
N PRO A 528 -13.64 31.25 -11.92
CA PRO A 528 -13.36 29.82 -12.15
C PRO A 528 -13.21 29.02 -10.84
N ALA A 529 -12.69 29.65 -9.77
CA ALA A 529 -12.56 29.02 -8.45
C ALA A 529 -13.93 28.71 -7.82
N ILE A 530 -14.91 29.62 -7.95
CA ILE A 530 -16.29 29.38 -7.51
C ILE A 530 -16.90 28.19 -8.29
N VAL A 531 -16.70 28.13 -9.60
CA VAL A 531 -17.18 26.99 -10.42
C VAL A 531 -16.60 25.68 -9.90
N LEU A 532 -15.30 25.66 -9.58
CA LEU A 532 -14.63 24.48 -9.06
C LEU A 532 -15.11 24.07 -7.66
N MET A 533 -15.61 25.00 -6.84
CA MET A 533 -16.16 24.68 -5.51
C MET A 533 -17.61 24.21 -5.56
N VAL A 534 -18.46 24.83 -6.40
CA VAL A 534 -19.91 24.62 -6.38
C VAL A 534 -20.34 23.42 -7.24
N PHE A 535 -19.80 23.30 -8.45
CA PHE A 535 -20.27 22.29 -9.42
C PHE A 535 -19.88 20.83 -9.11
N PRO A 536 -18.81 20.50 -8.34
CA PRO A 536 -18.51 19.11 -8.00
C PRO A 536 -19.64 18.40 -7.27
N VAL A 537 -20.45 19.14 -6.49
CA VAL A 537 -21.59 18.59 -5.75
C VAL A 537 -22.62 17.98 -6.70
N PHE A 538 -22.84 18.62 -7.85
CA PHE A 538 -23.89 18.25 -8.80
C PHE A 538 -23.37 17.33 -9.91
N LEU A 539 -22.24 17.68 -10.52
CA LEU A 539 -21.71 17.02 -11.72
C LEU A 539 -20.65 15.96 -11.41
N GLY A 540 -20.16 15.94 -10.18
CA GLY A 540 -18.95 15.24 -9.80
C GLY A 540 -17.69 16.08 -10.05
N PRO A 541 -16.58 15.77 -9.35
CA PRO A 541 -15.39 16.60 -9.33
C PRO A 541 -14.63 16.66 -10.66
N GLY A 542 -14.59 15.59 -11.44
CA GLY A 542 -13.92 15.59 -12.75
C GLY A 542 -14.64 16.45 -13.80
N ALA A 543 -15.97 16.36 -13.84
CA ALA A 543 -16.81 17.16 -14.72
C ALA A 543 -16.74 18.65 -14.36
N ALA A 544 -16.79 18.97 -13.06
CA ALA A 544 -16.59 20.32 -12.57
C ALA A 544 -15.21 20.88 -12.95
N LEU A 545 -14.14 20.09 -12.83
CA LEU A 545 -12.80 20.51 -13.24
C LEU A 545 -12.71 20.82 -14.75
N CYS A 546 -13.33 20.00 -15.60
CA CYS A 546 -13.38 20.27 -17.04
C CYS A 546 -14.13 21.58 -17.34
N LEU A 547 -15.27 21.80 -16.67
CA LEU A 547 -16.06 23.04 -16.81
C LEU A 547 -15.27 24.26 -16.32
N THR A 548 -14.61 24.15 -15.17
CA THR A 548 -13.72 25.18 -14.62
C THR A 548 -12.64 25.55 -15.61
N TRP A 549 -12.04 24.59 -16.32
CA TRP A 549 -11.00 24.89 -17.31
C TRP A 549 -11.55 25.74 -18.47
N LEU A 550 -12.75 25.43 -18.96
CA LEU A 550 -13.39 26.24 -20.01
C LEU A 550 -13.72 27.66 -19.55
N VAL A 551 -14.19 27.82 -18.30
CA VAL A 551 -14.45 29.13 -17.71
C VAL A 551 -13.16 29.90 -17.46
N ARG A 552 -12.10 29.22 -17.00
CA ARG A 552 -10.76 29.77 -16.81
C ARG A 552 -10.22 30.33 -18.12
N GLU A 553 -10.33 29.62 -19.23
CA GLU A 553 -9.85 30.14 -20.52
C GLU A 553 -10.59 31.39 -20.97
N LYS A 554 -11.91 31.43 -20.80
CA LYS A 554 -12.68 32.65 -21.07
C LYS A 554 -12.27 33.80 -20.17
N ALA A 555 -12.06 33.54 -18.87
CA ALA A 555 -11.63 34.57 -17.92
C ALA A 555 -10.24 35.14 -18.26
N ILE A 556 -9.28 34.29 -18.64
CA ILE A 556 -7.94 34.72 -19.06
C ILE A 556 -8.02 35.55 -20.34
N TYR A 557 -8.85 35.15 -21.31
CA TYR A 557 -9.07 35.89 -22.54
C TYR A 557 -9.70 37.27 -22.28
N THR A 558 -10.78 37.33 -21.48
CA THR A 558 -11.42 38.60 -21.11
C THR A 558 -10.46 39.51 -20.34
N PHE A 559 -9.72 38.98 -19.36
CA PHE A 559 -8.77 39.78 -18.59
C PHE A 559 -7.65 40.35 -19.46
N ALA A 560 -7.16 39.57 -20.43
CA ALA A 560 -6.09 40.03 -21.30
C ALA A 560 -6.52 41.09 -22.33
N ILE A 561 -7.82 41.21 -22.62
CA ILE A 561 -8.36 42.23 -23.56
C ILE A 561 -8.82 43.48 -22.83
N TRP A 562 -9.53 43.32 -21.70
CA TRP A 562 -10.18 44.43 -21.00
C TRP A 562 -9.39 44.96 -19.79
N GLY A 563 -8.35 44.24 -19.35
CA GLY A 563 -7.54 44.62 -18.19
C GLY A 563 -6.66 45.85 -18.43
N GLU A 564 -6.35 46.18 -19.67
CA GLU A 564 -5.48 47.33 -20.02
C GLU A 564 -6.22 48.68 -20.03
N GLU A 565 -7.54 48.70 -20.25
CA GLU A 565 -8.30 49.96 -20.34
C GLU A 565 -8.56 50.64 -18.98
N HIS A 566 -8.42 49.93 -17.86
CA HIS A 566 -8.72 50.48 -16.53
C HIS A 566 -7.51 50.90 -15.71
N GLU A 567 -6.29 50.62 -16.14
CA GLU A 567 -5.06 51.04 -15.45
C GLU A 567 -4.48 52.34 -16.03
N SER A 568 -4.95 52.80 -17.20
CA SER A 568 -4.45 54.01 -17.87
C SER A 568 -5.23 55.29 -17.59
N ASP A 569 -6.40 55.22 -16.95
CA ASP A 569 -7.29 56.38 -16.76
C ASP A 569 -7.20 57.03 -15.36
N ASP A 570 -6.39 56.49 -14.42
CA ASP A 570 -6.28 57.02 -13.05
C ASP A 570 -4.97 57.78 -12.77
N ASP A 571 -4.13 58.02 -13.79
CA ASP A 571 -2.85 58.75 -13.69
C ASP A 571 -2.93 60.24 -14.10
N THR A 572 -4.14 60.80 -14.22
CA THR A 572 -4.32 62.25 -14.40
C THR A 572 -5.00 62.89 -13.19
N ASP A 573 -4.12 63.51 -12.39
CA ASP A 573 -4.34 64.61 -11.44
C ASP A 573 -4.30 64.25 -9.95
N GLY A 574 -3.17 64.57 -9.31
CA GLY A 574 -3.20 65.08 -7.93
C GLY A 574 -2.18 64.50 -6.95
N ASP A 575 -1.02 65.15 -6.91
CA ASP A 575 -0.34 65.60 -5.69
C ASP A 575 0.07 64.59 -4.60
N ASP A 576 1.39 64.47 -4.47
CA ASP A 576 2.16 64.41 -3.22
C ASP A 576 1.51 63.73 -1.99
N SER A 577 1.79 62.44 -1.80
CA SER A 577 2.32 62.00 -0.51
C SER A 577 2.92 60.60 -0.58
N THR A 578 4.18 60.55 -0.16
CA THR A 578 4.95 59.34 0.15
C THR A 578 4.20 58.39 1.08
N VAL A 579 3.75 57.24 0.57
CA VAL A 579 3.45 56.07 1.39
C VAL A 579 4.18 54.88 0.79
N HIS A 580 5.25 54.47 1.47
CA HIS A 580 5.91 53.20 1.29
C HIS A 580 4.92 52.07 1.59
N GLU A 581 4.43 51.38 0.56
CA GLU A 581 3.85 50.05 0.74
C GLU A 581 4.98 49.00 0.71
N ASP A 582 5.40 48.61 1.90
CA ASP A 582 6.19 47.42 2.13
C ASP A 582 5.38 46.18 1.71
N THR A 583 5.64 45.67 0.51
CA THR A 583 5.38 44.27 0.18
C THR A 583 6.08 43.37 1.21
N PRO A 584 5.36 42.52 1.98
CA PRO A 584 6.02 41.55 2.83
C PRO A 584 6.65 40.46 1.94
N LEU A 585 7.96 40.57 1.79
CA LEU A 585 8.82 39.51 1.28
C LEU A 585 8.69 38.28 2.18
N LEU A 586 8.19 37.19 1.61
CA LEU A 586 8.38 35.85 2.13
C LEU A 586 9.87 35.49 1.98
N ASN A 587 10.58 35.42 3.11
CA ASN A 587 11.76 34.57 3.28
C ASN A 587 11.34 33.10 3.45
#